data_AF-A0A2D8I3Z6-F1
#
_entry.id   AF-A0A2D8I3Z6-F1
#
_cell.length_a   1.000
_cell.length_b   1.000
_cell.length_c   1.000
_cell.angle_alpha   90.00
_cell.angle_beta   90.00
_cell.angle_gamma   90.00
#
_symmetry.space_group_name_H-M   'P 1'
#
loop_
_entity.id
_entity.type
_entity.pdbx_description
1 polymer ?
#
loop_
_entity_poly.entity_id
_entity_poly.type
_entity_poly.pdbx_seq_one_letter_code
_entity_poly.pdbx_strand_id
1 'polypeptide(L)' 'MNINWEAILWYAVALDAIGVCVLTFLYLNWYEENLPSIHKLFPLSKGWALAYLIIVLWLGSVLLRMEILPW' A
#
# COMPACT_ATOMS: atom_id res chain seq x y z
N MET A 1 1.34 -1.86 -27.69
CA MET A 1 1.75 -2.05 -26.28
C MET A 1 0.61 -2.78 -25.60
N ASN A 2 0.80 -4.04 -25.21
CA ASN A 2 -0.24 -4.79 -24.53
C ASN A 2 -0.26 -4.30 -23.07
N ILE A 3 -1.32 -3.62 -22.67
CA ILE A 3 -1.44 -3.08 -21.32
C ILE A 3 -1.81 -4.26 -20.41
N ASN A 4 -0.90 -4.61 -19.49
CA ASN A 4 -1.16 -5.62 -18.47
C ASN A 4 -1.83 -4.93 -17.27
N TRP A 5 -3.15 -5.12 -17.14
CA TRP A 5 -3.96 -4.45 -16.13
C TRP A 5 -3.62 -4.91 -14.72
N GLU A 6 -3.26 -6.19 -14.55
CA GLU A 6 -2.84 -6.77 -13.28
C GLU A 6 -1.56 -6.10 -12.77
N ALA A 7 -0.60 -5.84 -13.66
CA ALA A 7 0.61 -5.11 -13.33
C ALA A 7 0.30 -3.67 -12.88
N ILE A 8 -0.54 -2.95 -13.63
CA ILE A 8 -0.94 -1.57 -13.27
C ILE A 8 -1.63 -1.55 -11.91
N LEU A 9 -2.60 -2.45 -11.68
CA LEU A 9 -3.31 -2.56 -10.42
C LEU A 9 -2.34 -2.86 -9.28
N TRP A 10 -1.38 -3.77 -9.48
CA TRP A 10 -0.39 -4.05 -8.46
C TRP A 10 0.49 -2.84 -8.14
N TYR A 11 1.02 -2.11 -9.12
CA TYR A 11 1.82 -0.91 -8.86
C TYR A 11 1.01 0.19 -8.16
N ALA A 12 -0.28 0.34 -8.50
CA ALA A 12 -1.16 1.29 -7.82
C ALA A 12 -1.36 0.91 -6.33
N VAL A 13 -1.61 -0.37 -6.05
CA VAL A 13 -1.76 -0.88 -4.68
C VAL A 13 -0.44 -0.84 -3.91
N ALA A 14 0.69 -1.13 -4.56
CA ALA A 14 2.02 -1.01 -3.96
C ALA A 14 2.35 0.43 -3.57
N LEU A 15 2.04 1.39 -4.45
CA LEU A 15 2.21 2.81 -4.16
C LEU A 15 1.34 3.26 -2.98
N ASP A 16 0.08 2.82 -2.95
CA ASP A 16 -0.83 3.06 -1.83
C ASP A 16 -0.29 2.49 -0.52
N ALA A 17 0.13 1.22 -0.50
CA ALA A 17 0.70 0.57 0.68
C ALA A 17 1.96 1.29 1.22
N ILE A 18 2.83 1.75 0.32
CA ILE A 18 3.99 2.58 0.69
C ILE A 18 3.52 3.90 1.29
N GLY A 19 2.54 4.58 0.67
CA GLY A 19 1.97 5.82 1.17
C GLY A 19 1.38 5.67 2.58
N VAL A 20 0.62 4.59 2.82
CA VAL A 20 0.08 4.23 4.13
C VAL A 20 1.20 4.01 5.14
N CYS A 21 2.27 3.31 4.79
CA CYS A 21 3.43 3.15 5.67
C CYS A 21 4.11 4.49 5.99
N VAL A 22 4.37 5.33 4.97
CA VAL A 22 4.98 6.65 5.17
C VAL A 22 4.13 7.51 6.09
N LEU A 23 2.81 7.58 5.84
CA LEU A 23 1.87 8.32 6.69
C LEU A 23 1.87 7.78 8.12
N THR A 24 1.79 6.46 8.29
CA THR A 24 1.67 5.84 9.62
C THR A 24 2.98 5.91 10.44
N PHE A 25 4.15 5.92 9.79
CA PHE A 25 5.43 5.97 10.50
C PHE A 25 5.93 7.40 10.73
N LEU A 26 5.71 8.31 9.79
CA LEU A 26 6.27 9.67 9.85
C LEU A 26 5.23 10.74 10.21
N TYR A 27 3.96 10.53 9.87
CA TYR A 27 2.92 11.57 9.93
C TYR A 27 1.66 11.13 10.68
N LEU A 28 1.73 10.11 11.55
CA LEU A 28 0.55 9.59 12.25
C LEU A 28 -0.14 10.66 13.09
N ASN A 29 0.63 11.43 13.85
CA ASN A 29 0.10 12.53 14.66
C ASN A 29 -0.57 13.59 13.77
N TRP A 30 0.07 13.95 12.66
CA TRP A 30 -0.50 14.91 11.71
C TRP A 30 -1.82 14.39 11.11
N TYR A 31 -1.88 13.11 10.77
CA TYR A 31 -3.08 12.46 10.24
C TYR A 31 -4.23 12.46 11.27
N GLU A 32 -3.93 12.13 12.52
CA GLU A 32 -4.90 12.16 13.62
C GLU A 32 -5.45 13.56 13.88
N GLU A 33 -4.60 14.59 13.84
CA GLU A 33 -4.95 15.98 14.11
C GLU A 33 -5.71 16.65 12.95
N ASN A 34 -5.27 16.43 11.70
CA ASN A 34 -5.81 17.14 10.54
C ASN A 34 -6.99 16.41 9.89
N LEU A 35 -7.11 15.09 10.08
CA LEU A 35 -8.17 14.27 9.49
C LEU A 35 -8.94 13.46 10.54
N PRO A 36 -9.49 14.08 11.61
CA PRO A 36 -10.09 13.37 12.74
C PRO A 36 -11.29 12.51 12.34
N SER A 37 -12.12 12.99 11.40
CA SER A 37 -13.27 12.23 10.88
C SER A 37 -12.83 10.99 10.10
N ILE A 38 -11.72 11.08 9.36
CA ILE A 38 -11.19 9.97 8.57
C ILE A 38 -10.49 8.97 9.49
N HIS A 39 -9.66 9.45 10.43
CA HIS A 39 -9.00 8.61 11.42
C HIS A 39 -10.00 7.78 12.25
N LYS A 40 -11.17 8.33 12.56
CA LYS A 40 -12.22 7.60 13.28
C LYS A 40 -12.81 6.43 12.47
N LEU A 41 -12.91 6.58 11.15
CA LEU A 41 -13.40 5.52 10.26
C LEU A 41 -12.28 4.55 9.85
N PHE A 42 -11.07 5.07 9.68
CA PHE A 42 -9.89 4.36 9.20
C PHE A 42 -8.71 4.63 10.14
N PRO A 43 -8.69 3.99 11.33
CA PRO A 43 -7.57 4.13 12.24
C PRO A 43 -6.33 3.50 11.62
N LEU A 44 -5.30 4.32 11.38
CA LEU A 44 -4.00 3.86 10.92
C LEU A 44 -3.23 3.29 12.10
N SER A 45 -2.73 2.05 11.96
CA SER A 45 -1.84 1.45 12.95
C SER A 45 -0.58 0.92 12.27
N LYS A 46 0.57 1.09 12.95
CA LYS A 46 1.89 0.70 12.41
C LYS A 46 1.96 -0.78 12.04
N GLY A 47 1.38 -1.63 12.88
CA GLY A 47 1.32 -3.07 12.64
C GLY A 47 0.50 -3.43 11.40
N TRP A 48 -0.68 -2.82 11.25
CA TRP A 48 -1.52 -3.06 10.07
C TRP A 48 -0.87 -2.54 8.79
N ALA A 49 -0.27 -1.35 8.82
CA ALA A 49 0.45 -0.78 7.68
C ALA A 49 1.60 -1.68 7.22
N LEU A 50 2.43 -2.18 8.16
CA LEU A 50 3.50 -3.12 7.82
C LEU A 50 2.97 -4.46 7.28
N ALA A 51 1.95 -5.02 7.92
CA ALA A 51 1.34 -6.28 7.45
C ALA A 51 0.78 -6.12 6.03
N TYR A 52 0.11 -5.00 5.75
CA TYR A 52 -0.39 -4.67 4.42
C TYR A 52 0.74 -4.57 3.40
N LEU A 53 1.81 -3.83 3.71
CA LEU A 53 2.96 -3.72 2.82
C LEU A 53 3.62 -5.07 2.54
N ILE A 54 3.81 -5.91 3.56
CA ILE A 54 4.38 -7.26 3.41
C ILE A 54 3.52 -8.11 2.48
N ILE A 55 2.20 -8.09 2.65
CA ILE A 55 1.27 -8.84 1.80
C ILE A 55 1.35 -8.35 0.35
N VAL A 56 1.39 -7.02 0.13
CA VAL A 56 1.46 -6.44 -1.22
C VAL A 56 2.79 -6.79 -1.91
N LEU A 57 3.91 -6.72 -1.19
CA LEU A 57 5.22 -7.15 -1.70
C LEU A 57 5.26 -8.64 -2.00
N TRP A 58 4.67 -9.46 -1.12
CA TRP A 58 4.53 -10.89 -1.37
C TRP A 58 3.69 -11.15 -2.63
N LEU A 59 2.55 -10.47 -2.80
CA LEU A 59 1.73 -10.59 -4.00
C LEU A 59 2.51 -10.21 -5.28
N GLY A 60 3.35 -9.17 -5.18
CA GLY A 60 4.27 -8.77 -6.24
C GLY A 60 5.24 -9.89 -6.60
N SER A 61 5.82 -10.55 -5.60
CA SER A 61 6.70 -11.71 -5.84
C SER A 61 5.99 -12.87 -6.55
N VAL A 62 4.69 -13.06 -6.31
CA VAL A 62 3.89 -14.07 -7.02
C VAL A 62 3.67 -13.65 -8.47
N LEU A 63 3.26 -12.40 -8.72
CA LEU A 63 3.04 -11.87 -10.07
C LEU A 63 4.32 -11.83 -10.91
N LEU A 64 5.47 -11.55 -10.28
CA LEU A 64 6.78 -11.59 -10.91
C LEU A 64 7.15 -13.01 -11.37
N ARG A 65 6.93 -14.00 -10.50
CA ARG A 65 7.16 -15.43 -10.84
C ARG A 65 6.23 -15.94 -11.94
N MET A 66 5.09 -15.29 -12.16
CA MET A 66 4.15 -15.61 -13.23
C MET A 66 4.41 -14.80 -14.52
N GLU A 67 5.49 -14.01 -14.57
CA GLU A 67 5.85 -13.14 -15.71
C GLU A 67 4.75 -12.12 -16.07
N ILE A 68 3.89 -11.78 -15.11
CA ILE A 68 2.84 -10.76 -15.25
C ILE A 68 3.42 -9.37 -15.00
N LEU A 69 4.28 -9.24 -13.98
CA LEU A 69 5.03 -8.02 -13.73
C LEU A 69 6.24 -7.94 -14.68
N PRO A 70 6.44 -6.79 -15.36
CA PRO A 70 7.54 -6.63 -16.30
C PRO A 70 8.91 -6.49 -15.61
N TRP A 71 8.95 -6.16 -14.32
CA TRP A 71 10.15 -6.05 -13.48
C TRP A 71 9.81 -6.22 -12.00
#